data_AF-A0AAD2CNZ2-F1
#
_entry.id   AF-A0AAD2CNZ2-F1
#
_cell.length_a   1.000
_cell.length_b   1.000
_cell.length_c   1.000
_cell.angle_alpha   90.00
_cell.angle_beta   90.00
_cell.angle_gamma   90.00
#
_symmetry.space_group_name_H-M   'P 1'
#
loop_
_entity.id
_entity.type
_entity.pdbx_description
1 polymer ?
#
loop_
_entity_poly.entity_id
_entity_poly.type
_entity_poly.pdbx_seq_one_letter_code
_entity_poly.pdbx_strand_id
1 'polypeptide(L)'
;IRRCRRKQSPVQQDRFVQSKVFWMFFCCDHYAQSGHASVVRVYYQLLHLISDASILQPADLEGDIYSNAEDEDKSAVHDATVHLATGELRLLSCNYDVVAEKSIAKGDFFDKLVLSFFMIMIETFHRALCLYFVARKTKKRKYRIHANKLRRRIEKWENKRNPNVKHYVPFLEAEQMALNGSWNESSEYYQKAITLASEDGHLLHAALANERYAELLSDFLKQQQEASYRLNESIRLYKEWGAVGKVLNLQARRDDLGLA
;
A
#
# COMPACT_ATOMS: atom_id res chain seq x y z
N ILE A 1 -31.00 -9.85 35.96
CA ILE A 1 -30.98 -8.41 36.32
C ILE A 1 -30.14 -7.67 35.28
N ARG A 2 -30.75 -6.72 34.59
CA ARG A 2 -30.22 -5.97 33.42
C ARG A 2 -29.00 -5.12 33.81
N ARG A 3 -27.84 -5.29 33.16
CA ARG A 3 -26.76 -4.28 33.21
C ARG A 3 -26.99 -3.24 32.11
N CYS A 4 -27.37 -2.04 32.53
CA CYS A 4 -27.48 -0.85 31.68
C CYS A 4 -26.15 -0.57 30.96
N ARG A 5 -26.13 -0.68 29.63
CA ARG A 5 -25.15 0.04 28.80
C ARG A 5 -25.52 1.53 28.85
N ARG A 6 -24.83 2.32 29.69
CA ARG A 6 -24.84 3.78 29.54
C ARG A 6 -24.09 4.10 28.24
N LYS A 7 -24.82 4.57 27.22
CA LYS A 7 -24.23 5.19 26.02
C LYS A 7 -23.47 6.44 26.47
N GLN A 8 -22.14 6.47 26.31
CA GLN A 8 -21.39 7.72 26.41
C GLN A 8 -21.76 8.59 25.21
N SER A 9 -21.95 9.89 25.43
CA SER A 9 -22.26 10.85 24.38
C SER A 9 -21.04 11.04 23.46
N PRO A 10 -21.22 11.30 22.15
CA PRO A 10 -20.11 11.45 21.18
C PRO A 10 -19.03 12.46 21.64
N VAL A 11 -19.44 13.54 22.30
CA VAL A 11 -18.55 14.60 22.82
C VAL A 11 -17.60 14.12 23.92
N GLN A 12 -17.96 13.07 24.67
CA GLN A 12 -17.10 12.49 25.72
C GLN A 12 -16.11 11.46 25.14
N GLN A 13 -16.46 10.81 24.03
CA GLN A 13 -15.52 9.95 23.29
C GLN A 13 -14.42 10.78 22.63
N ASP A 14 -14.76 11.93 22.02
CA ASP A 14 -13.77 12.81 21.38
C ASP A 14 -12.74 13.38 22.37
N ARG A 15 -13.16 13.81 23.57
CA ARG A 15 -12.21 14.27 24.60
C ARG A 15 -11.31 13.16 25.13
N PHE A 16 -11.81 11.92 25.19
CA PHE A 16 -11.03 10.78 25.65
C PHE A 16 -9.99 10.36 24.59
N VAL A 17 -10.36 10.39 23.31
CA VAL A 17 -9.44 10.16 22.17
C VAL A 17 -8.39 11.28 22.10
N GLN A 18 -8.78 12.54 22.22
CA GLN A 18 -7.84 13.67 22.27
C GLN A 18 -6.88 13.56 23.47
N SER A 19 -7.34 13.12 24.65
CA SER A 19 -6.46 12.92 25.81
C SER A 19 -5.45 11.79 25.64
N LYS A 20 -5.80 10.72 24.91
CA LYS A 20 -4.86 9.62 24.60
C LYS A 20 -3.87 10.00 23.51
N VAL A 21 -4.32 10.72 22.47
CA VAL A 21 -3.44 11.26 21.42
C VAL A 21 -2.46 12.27 22.01
N PHE A 22 -2.92 13.12 22.94
CA PHE A 22 -2.08 14.10 23.65
C PHE A 22 -1.06 13.44 24.60
N TRP A 23 -1.45 12.41 25.35
CA TRP A 23 -0.51 11.64 26.18
C TRP A 23 0.50 10.83 25.34
N MET A 24 0.10 10.38 24.16
CA MET A 24 0.99 9.70 23.21
C MET A 24 1.96 10.68 22.55
N PHE A 25 1.52 11.91 22.24
CA PHE A 25 2.37 13.04 21.83
C PHE A 25 3.44 13.35 22.89
N PHE A 26 3.03 13.47 24.16
CA PHE A 26 3.95 13.77 25.26
C PHE A 26 4.95 12.63 25.53
N CYS A 27 4.54 11.37 25.33
CA CYS A 27 5.46 10.23 25.39
C CYS A 27 6.44 10.18 24.20
N CYS A 28 6.03 10.63 23.01
CA CYS A 28 6.91 10.74 21.84
C CYS A 28 7.99 11.82 22.02
N ASP A 29 7.66 12.95 22.64
CA ASP A 29 8.64 14.01 22.92
C ASP A 29 9.72 13.58 23.94
N HIS A 30 9.36 12.70 24.90
CA HIS A 30 10.34 12.14 25.84
C HIS A 30 11.18 11.00 25.24
N TYR A 31 10.71 10.34 24.16
CA TYR A 31 11.44 9.27 23.46
C TYR A 31 12.41 9.78 22.38
N ALA A 32 12.43 11.09 22.13
CA ALA A 32 13.12 11.77 21.04
C ALA A 32 14.67 11.64 21.00
N GLN A 33 15.29 10.91 21.93
CA GLN A 33 16.75 10.73 22.00
C GLN A 33 17.26 9.34 21.57
N SER A 34 16.44 8.51 20.92
CA SER A 34 16.87 7.21 20.39
C SER A 34 16.56 7.08 18.91
N GLY A 35 17.40 6.39 18.12
CA GLY A 35 17.15 6.10 16.69
C GLY A 35 15.89 5.27 16.41
N HIS A 36 15.14 4.86 17.43
CA HIS A 36 13.79 4.31 17.29
C HIS A 36 12.73 5.40 17.12
N ALA A 37 12.97 6.62 17.60
CA ALA A 37 12.06 7.75 17.46
C ALA A 37 12.00 8.27 16.01
N SER A 38 13.12 8.24 15.28
CA SER A 38 13.17 8.64 13.86
C SER A 38 12.32 7.73 12.98
N VAL A 39 12.47 6.40 13.14
CA VAL A 39 11.65 5.39 12.43
C VAL A 39 10.15 5.56 12.73
N VAL A 40 9.78 5.83 13.99
CA VAL A 40 8.38 6.04 14.37
C VAL A 40 7.82 7.32 13.73
N ARG A 41 8.60 8.41 13.67
CA ARG A 41 8.18 9.67 13.01
C ARG A 41 7.89 9.45 11.52
N VAL A 42 8.72 8.68 10.82
CA VAL A 42 8.53 8.34 9.40
C VAL A 42 7.18 7.64 9.17
N TYR A 43 6.88 6.58 9.93
CA TYR A 43 5.60 5.86 9.78
C TYR A 43 4.41 6.70 10.24
N TYR A 44 4.57 7.53 11.27
CA TYR A 44 3.48 8.37 11.74
C TYR A 44 3.14 9.47 10.72
N GLN A 45 4.15 10.07 10.09
CA GLN A 45 3.95 11.00 8.97
C GLN A 45 3.26 10.30 7.79
N LEU A 46 3.66 9.07 7.45
CA LEU A 46 2.99 8.28 6.41
C LEU A 46 1.51 8.09 6.71
N LEU A 47 1.18 7.65 7.92
CA LEU A 47 -0.21 7.44 8.35
C LEU A 47 -1.01 8.75 8.35
N HIS A 48 -0.39 9.85 8.79
CA HIS A 48 -1.00 11.16 8.79
C HIS A 48 -1.36 11.60 7.36
N LEU A 49 -0.42 11.50 6.42
CA LEU A 49 -0.63 11.87 5.01
C LEU A 49 -1.74 11.07 4.34
N ILE A 50 -1.90 9.79 4.71
CA ILE A 50 -2.90 8.93 4.10
C ILE A 50 -4.29 9.11 4.77
N SER A 51 -4.31 9.47 6.05
CA SER A 51 -5.55 9.67 6.83
C SER A 51 -6.13 11.07 6.64
N ASP A 52 -5.33 12.05 6.24
CA ASP A 52 -5.79 13.42 6.02
C ASP A 52 -6.59 13.55 4.72
N ALA A 53 -7.85 13.97 4.85
CA ALA A 53 -8.74 14.19 3.72
C ALA A 53 -8.33 15.39 2.84
N SER A 54 -7.54 16.33 3.38
CA SER A 54 -7.08 17.52 2.65
C SER A 54 -5.95 17.22 1.66
N ILE A 55 -5.27 16.07 1.82
CA ILE A 55 -4.12 15.67 1.02
C ILE A 55 -4.53 14.56 0.05
N LEU A 56 -5.00 14.95 -1.14
CA LEU A 56 -5.60 14.02 -2.10
C LEU A 56 -4.58 13.10 -2.78
N GLN A 57 -3.30 13.48 -2.88
CA GLN A 57 -2.21 12.67 -3.44
C GLN A 57 -0.84 13.10 -2.87
N PRO A 58 -0.46 12.61 -1.69
CA PRO A 58 0.87 12.87 -1.17
C PRO A 58 1.93 12.22 -2.08
N ALA A 59 2.79 13.03 -2.70
CA ALA A 59 3.83 12.56 -3.62
C ALA A 59 5.14 12.24 -2.90
N ASP A 60 5.39 12.96 -1.81
CA ASP A 60 6.60 12.91 -0.99
C ASP A 60 6.24 12.86 0.49
N LEU A 61 7.13 12.27 1.28
CA LEU A 61 6.97 12.11 2.72
C LEU A 61 7.43 13.40 3.41
N GLU A 62 6.63 14.45 3.28
CA GLU A 62 6.90 15.77 3.85
C GLU A 62 5.74 16.19 4.76
N GLY A 63 6.07 16.84 5.88
CA GLY A 63 5.10 17.45 6.77
C GLY A 63 5.71 17.81 8.12
N ASP A 64 4.85 18.27 9.03
CA ASP A 64 5.28 18.82 10.32
C ASP A 64 5.94 17.79 11.25
N ILE A 65 5.73 16.49 11.02
CA ILE A 65 6.21 15.41 11.89
C ILE A 65 7.50 14.79 11.36
N TYR A 66 7.66 14.77 10.04
CA TYR A 66 8.87 14.35 9.36
C TYR A 66 8.99 15.09 8.03
N SER A 67 10.17 15.68 7.81
CA SER A 67 10.60 16.22 6.53
C SER A 67 11.90 15.55 6.10
N ASN A 68 11.98 15.13 4.84
CA ASN A 68 13.18 14.49 4.31
C ASN A 68 14.33 15.50 4.12
N ALA A 69 14.04 16.80 4.09
CA ALA A 69 15.05 17.86 3.99
C ALA A 69 15.74 18.14 5.33
N GLU A 70 15.03 17.93 6.43
CA GLU A 70 15.49 18.20 7.81
C GLU A 70 15.99 16.94 8.52
N ASP A 71 16.05 15.82 7.80
CA ASP A 71 16.39 14.52 8.36
C ASP A 71 17.90 14.35 8.53
N GLU A 72 18.34 14.24 9.79
CA GLU A 72 19.75 14.09 10.17
C GLU A 72 20.15 12.63 10.42
N ASP A 73 19.20 11.71 10.58
CA ASP A 73 19.47 10.29 10.85
C ASP A 73 19.88 9.58 9.55
N LYS A 74 21.10 9.05 9.51
CA LYS A 74 21.65 8.33 8.35
C LYS A 74 21.90 6.85 8.64
N SER A 75 21.24 6.31 9.65
CA SER A 75 21.33 4.89 9.95
C SER A 75 20.70 4.07 8.82
N ALA A 76 21.29 2.91 8.51
CA ALA A 76 20.80 2.05 7.43
C ALA A 76 19.33 1.61 7.62
N VAL A 77 18.91 1.45 8.88
CA VAL A 77 17.53 1.12 9.25
C VAL A 77 16.59 2.28 8.97
N HIS A 78 17.00 3.50 9.29
CA HIS A 78 16.21 4.70 9.02
C HIS A 78 16.09 4.96 7.51
N ASP A 79 17.20 4.94 6.77
CA ASP A 79 17.20 5.08 5.30
C ASP A 79 16.26 4.07 4.63
N ALA A 80 16.26 2.83 5.10
CA ALA A 80 15.35 1.82 4.61
C ALA A 80 13.89 2.11 4.98
N THR A 81 13.63 2.59 6.19
CA THR A 81 12.29 2.96 6.63
C THR A 81 11.73 4.09 5.76
N VAL A 82 12.52 5.15 5.54
CA VAL A 82 12.15 6.25 4.64
C VAL A 82 11.89 5.75 3.23
N HIS A 83 12.74 4.83 2.73
CA HIS A 83 12.54 4.24 1.42
C HIS A 83 11.23 3.45 1.31
N LEU A 84 10.92 2.62 2.30
CA LEU A 84 9.69 1.83 2.36
C LEU A 84 8.46 2.75 2.43
N ALA A 85 8.44 3.68 3.37
CA ALA A 85 7.33 4.60 3.58
C ALA A 85 7.05 5.46 2.33
N THR A 86 8.10 5.97 1.70
CA THR A 86 7.99 6.71 0.43
C THR A 86 7.45 5.82 -0.70
N GLY A 87 7.84 4.54 -0.73
CA GLY A 87 7.35 3.57 -1.70
C GLY A 87 5.86 3.26 -1.52
N GLU A 88 5.42 3.03 -0.29
CA GLU A 88 4.01 2.79 0.06
C GLU A 88 3.13 4.00 -0.26
N LEU A 89 3.58 5.20 0.12
CA LEU A 89 2.90 6.45 -0.19
C LEU A 89 2.66 6.60 -1.69
N ARG A 90 3.70 6.39 -2.51
CA ARG A 90 3.60 6.51 -3.97
C ARG A 90 2.78 5.40 -4.61
N LEU A 91 2.77 4.20 -4.04
CA LEU A 91 1.90 3.10 -4.48
C LEU A 91 0.43 3.48 -4.31
N LEU A 92 0.08 4.06 -3.15
CA LEU A 92 -1.27 4.51 -2.84
C LEU A 92 -1.68 5.72 -3.70
N SER A 93 -0.78 6.68 -3.90
CA SER A 93 -0.99 7.87 -4.74
C SER A 93 -0.93 7.58 -6.26
N CYS A 94 -0.86 6.32 -6.69
CA CYS A 94 -0.80 5.90 -8.10
C CYS A 94 0.41 6.43 -8.91
N ASN A 95 1.48 6.87 -8.25
CA ASN A 95 2.69 7.41 -8.89
C ASN A 95 3.71 6.30 -9.25
N TYR A 96 3.28 5.32 -10.05
CA TYR A 96 4.04 4.11 -10.33
C TYR A 96 5.29 4.34 -11.21
N ASP A 97 5.25 5.33 -12.10
CA ASP A 97 6.33 5.64 -13.06
C ASP A 97 7.64 6.02 -12.33
N VAL A 98 7.54 6.86 -11.29
CA VAL A 98 8.67 7.31 -10.48
C VAL A 98 9.25 6.15 -9.65
N VAL A 99 8.38 5.32 -9.07
CA VAL A 99 8.81 4.15 -8.27
C VAL A 99 9.54 3.15 -9.16
N ALA A 100 9.04 2.86 -10.35
CA ALA A 100 9.68 1.93 -11.28
C ALA A 100 11.08 2.37 -11.71
N GLU A 101 11.29 3.64 -12.08
CA GLU A 101 12.64 4.11 -12.45
C GLU A 101 13.59 4.11 -11.25
N LYS A 102 13.15 4.63 -10.09
CA LYS A 102 13.97 4.59 -8.86
C LYS A 102 14.32 3.15 -8.46
N SER A 103 13.41 2.21 -8.69
CA SER A 103 13.63 0.80 -8.36
C SER A 103 14.71 0.12 -9.20
N ILE A 104 14.78 0.46 -10.50
CA ILE A 104 15.83 -0.05 -11.39
C ILE A 104 17.18 0.57 -11.01
N ALA A 105 17.21 1.87 -10.72
CA ALA A 105 18.42 2.57 -10.36
C ALA A 105 19.02 2.08 -9.03
N LYS A 106 18.18 1.86 -8.00
CA LYS A 106 18.63 1.39 -6.70
C LYS A 106 18.93 -0.11 -6.65
N GLY A 107 18.29 -0.92 -7.51
CA GLY A 107 18.52 -2.37 -7.56
C GLY A 107 18.30 -3.06 -6.21
N ASP A 108 19.17 -4.01 -5.85
CA ASP A 108 19.06 -4.78 -4.59
C ASP A 108 19.71 -4.05 -3.39
N PHE A 109 19.88 -2.72 -3.47
CA PHE A 109 20.47 -1.92 -2.38
C PHE A 109 19.68 -2.03 -1.07
N PHE A 110 18.35 -2.12 -1.16
CA PHE A 110 17.48 -2.29 0.00
C PHE A 110 17.78 -3.58 0.80
N ASP A 111 18.15 -4.66 0.12
CA ASP A 111 18.49 -5.93 0.76
C ASP A 111 19.72 -5.83 1.67
N LYS A 112 20.61 -4.87 1.37
CA LYS A 112 21.85 -4.67 2.13
C LYS A 112 21.65 -3.77 3.35
N LEU A 113 20.59 -2.97 3.35
CA LEU A 113 20.29 -1.99 4.40
C LEU A 113 19.40 -2.57 5.51
N VAL A 114 18.60 -3.58 5.20
CA VAL A 114 17.52 -4.04 6.08
C VAL A 114 17.83 -5.39 6.72
N LEU A 115 17.78 -5.44 8.05
CA LEU A 115 17.84 -6.68 8.83
C LEU A 115 16.47 -7.36 8.98
N SER A 116 15.36 -6.63 8.83
CA SER A 116 14.01 -7.17 9.02
C SER A 116 13.47 -7.86 7.77
N PHE A 117 13.37 -9.18 7.82
CA PHE A 117 12.90 -10.01 6.71
C PHE A 117 11.47 -9.65 6.25
N PHE A 118 10.63 -9.14 7.14
CA PHE A 118 9.26 -8.72 6.82
C PHE A 118 9.22 -7.50 5.88
N MET A 119 10.02 -6.48 6.18
CA MET A 119 10.10 -5.25 5.36
C MET A 119 10.64 -5.55 3.96
N ILE A 120 11.60 -6.49 3.84
CA ILE A 120 12.13 -6.94 2.55
C ILE A 120 11.03 -7.55 1.69
N MET A 121 10.11 -8.33 2.29
CA MET A 121 9.02 -8.95 1.54
C MET A 121 8.03 -7.93 1.00
N ILE A 122 7.62 -6.97 1.84
CA ILE A 122 6.70 -5.89 1.44
C ILE A 122 7.33 -5.03 0.34
N GLU A 123 8.57 -4.57 0.53
CA GLU A 123 9.26 -3.75 -0.48
C GLU A 123 9.37 -4.49 -1.81
N THR A 124 9.81 -5.75 -1.78
CA THR A 124 10.01 -6.56 -2.99
C THR A 124 8.69 -6.72 -3.74
N PHE A 125 7.59 -6.92 -3.01
CA PHE A 125 6.25 -7.05 -3.59
C PHE A 125 5.76 -5.74 -4.22
N HIS A 126 5.77 -4.64 -3.47
CA HIS A 126 5.33 -3.33 -3.98
C HIS A 126 6.16 -2.87 -5.18
N ARG A 127 7.46 -3.11 -5.15
CA ARG A 127 8.36 -2.83 -6.27
C ARG A 127 8.02 -3.66 -7.50
N ALA A 128 7.77 -4.96 -7.33
CA ALA A 128 7.34 -5.83 -8.42
C ALA A 128 6.03 -5.35 -9.06
N LEU A 129 5.04 -4.97 -8.25
CA LEU A 129 3.76 -4.42 -8.72
C LEU A 129 3.96 -3.14 -9.55
N CYS A 130 4.72 -2.16 -9.04
CA CYS A 130 4.99 -0.92 -9.77
C CYS A 130 5.67 -1.19 -11.12
N LEU A 131 6.63 -2.13 -11.15
CA LEU A 131 7.31 -2.51 -12.38
C LEU A 131 6.36 -3.18 -13.38
N TYR A 132 5.45 -4.05 -12.94
CA TYR A 132 4.43 -4.62 -13.82
C TYR A 132 3.46 -3.56 -14.36
N PHE A 133 3.04 -2.62 -13.52
CA PHE A 133 2.19 -1.50 -13.94
C PHE A 133 2.84 -0.70 -15.09
N VAL A 134 4.07 -0.26 -14.86
CA VAL A 134 4.80 0.55 -15.85
C VAL A 134 5.15 -0.28 -17.08
N ALA A 135 5.43 -1.58 -16.93
CA ALA A 135 5.58 -2.49 -18.06
C ALA A 135 4.29 -2.58 -18.89
N ARG A 136 3.12 -2.59 -18.26
CA ARG A 136 1.82 -2.68 -18.95
C ARG A 136 1.51 -1.41 -19.73
N LYS A 137 1.79 -0.24 -19.15
CA LYS A 137 1.59 1.09 -19.75
C LYS A 137 2.60 1.39 -20.86
N THR A 138 3.88 1.17 -20.61
CA THR A 138 4.97 1.57 -21.54
C THR A 138 5.37 0.48 -22.53
N LYS A 139 5.00 -0.78 -22.27
CA LYS A 139 5.42 -1.97 -23.02
C LYS A 139 6.95 -2.15 -23.14
N LYS A 140 7.74 -1.41 -22.35
CA LYS A 140 9.21 -1.52 -22.39
C LYS A 140 9.67 -2.81 -21.72
N ARG A 141 10.54 -3.56 -22.43
CA ARG A 141 11.08 -4.85 -21.98
C ARG A 141 11.84 -4.76 -20.65
N LYS A 142 12.51 -3.62 -20.35
CA LYS A 142 13.32 -3.45 -19.13
C LYS A 142 12.50 -3.71 -17.86
N TYR A 143 11.31 -3.10 -17.73
CA TYR A 143 10.49 -3.24 -16.53
C TYR A 143 9.98 -4.67 -16.35
N ARG A 144 9.58 -5.34 -17.44
CA ARG A 144 9.15 -6.74 -17.42
C ARG A 144 10.25 -7.67 -16.89
N ILE A 145 11.50 -7.46 -17.32
CA ILE A 145 12.64 -8.29 -16.86
C ILE A 145 12.84 -8.12 -15.35
N HIS A 146 12.86 -6.88 -14.86
CA HIS A 146 13.03 -6.61 -13.43
C HIS A 146 11.84 -7.11 -12.59
N ALA A 147 10.60 -6.91 -13.06
CA ALA A 147 9.41 -7.43 -12.39
C ALA A 147 9.45 -8.95 -12.24
N ASN A 148 9.80 -9.66 -13.32
CA ASN A 148 9.93 -11.12 -13.31
C ASN A 148 11.05 -11.61 -12.38
N LYS A 149 12.16 -10.87 -12.24
CA LYS A 149 13.22 -11.20 -11.28
C LYS A 149 12.68 -11.18 -9.85
N LEU A 150 11.92 -10.14 -9.49
CA LEU A 150 11.35 -9.99 -8.15
C LEU A 150 10.22 -10.99 -7.89
N ARG A 151 9.34 -11.26 -8.88
CA ARG A 151 8.32 -12.31 -8.77
C ARG A 151 8.94 -13.67 -8.44
N ARG A 152 9.96 -14.10 -9.19
CA ARG A 152 10.67 -15.37 -8.92
C ARG A 152 11.30 -15.43 -7.52
N ARG A 153 11.70 -14.28 -6.97
CA ARG A 153 12.21 -14.20 -5.60
C ARG A 153 11.09 -14.46 -4.59
N ILE A 154 9.92 -13.85 -4.79
CA ILE A 154 8.73 -14.05 -3.95
C ILE A 154 8.25 -15.50 -4.03
N GLU A 155 8.24 -16.10 -5.21
CA GLU A 155 7.94 -17.53 -5.39
C GLU A 155 8.90 -18.44 -4.64
N LYS A 156 10.19 -18.11 -4.56
CA LYS A 156 11.13 -18.87 -3.73
C LYS A 156 10.78 -18.79 -2.24
N TRP A 157 10.21 -17.68 -1.78
CA TRP A 157 9.73 -17.56 -0.40
C TRP A 157 8.44 -18.34 -0.17
N GLU A 158 7.53 -18.33 -1.14
CA GLU A 158 6.29 -19.10 -1.09
C GLU A 158 6.56 -20.62 -1.13
N ASN A 159 7.49 -21.07 -1.97
CA ASN A 159 7.95 -22.47 -2.01
C ASN A 159 8.56 -22.94 -0.68
N LYS A 160 9.15 -22.02 0.09
CA LYS A 160 9.62 -22.27 1.46
C LYS A 160 8.48 -22.23 2.50
N ARG A 161 7.23 -22.19 2.05
CA ARG A 161 5.99 -22.13 2.84
C ARG A 161 5.90 -20.92 3.76
N ASN A 162 6.42 -19.77 3.31
CA ASN A 162 6.25 -18.54 4.06
C ASN A 162 4.80 -18.04 3.92
N PRO A 163 4.03 -17.95 5.02
CA PRO A 163 2.63 -17.56 4.95
C PRO A 163 2.45 -16.11 4.51
N ASN A 164 3.39 -15.22 4.81
CA ASN A 164 3.27 -13.77 4.56
C ASN A 164 3.31 -13.37 3.07
N VAL A 165 3.64 -14.31 2.19
CA VAL A 165 3.78 -14.05 0.74
C VAL A 165 2.76 -14.81 -0.10
N LYS A 166 1.87 -15.57 0.55
CA LYS A 166 0.92 -16.47 -0.12
C LYS A 166 -0.01 -15.73 -1.07
N HIS A 167 -0.47 -14.54 -0.70
CA HIS A 167 -1.30 -13.67 -1.54
C HIS A 167 -0.51 -12.85 -2.56
N TYR A 168 0.80 -12.65 -2.36
CA TYR A 168 1.65 -11.91 -3.30
C TYR A 168 1.84 -12.64 -4.63
N VAL A 169 2.09 -13.95 -4.59
CA VAL A 169 2.32 -14.76 -5.79
C VAL A 169 1.14 -14.67 -6.78
N PRO A 170 -0.12 -14.97 -6.40
CA PRO A 170 -1.24 -14.87 -7.33
C PRO A 170 -1.48 -13.43 -7.79
N PHE A 171 -1.21 -12.41 -6.97
CA PHE A 171 -1.34 -11.02 -7.44
C PHE A 171 -0.32 -10.71 -8.53
N LEU A 172 0.96 -11.06 -8.33
CA LEU A 172 1.99 -10.83 -9.35
C LEU A 172 1.76 -11.66 -10.61
N GLU A 173 1.21 -12.87 -10.50
CA GLU A 173 0.75 -13.65 -11.67
C GLU A 173 -0.39 -12.95 -12.41
N ALA A 174 -1.36 -12.37 -11.69
CA ALA A 174 -2.45 -11.63 -12.31
C ALA A 174 -1.91 -10.47 -13.17
N GLU A 175 -0.96 -9.69 -12.66
CA GLU A 175 -0.34 -8.59 -13.40
C GLU A 175 0.54 -9.09 -14.56
N GLN A 176 1.20 -10.23 -14.41
CA GLN A 176 1.95 -10.85 -15.50
C GLN A 176 1.02 -11.33 -16.64
N MET A 177 -0.09 -11.99 -16.32
CA MET A 177 -1.08 -12.42 -17.31
C MET A 177 -1.73 -11.22 -18.00
N ALA A 178 -2.06 -10.16 -17.25
CA ALA A 178 -2.52 -8.90 -17.81
C ALA A 178 -1.48 -8.27 -18.76
N LEU A 179 -0.19 -8.33 -18.42
CA LEU A 179 0.87 -7.82 -19.29
C LEU A 179 0.94 -8.59 -20.62
N ASN A 180 0.69 -9.90 -20.59
CA ASN A 180 0.70 -10.78 -21.76
C ASN A 180 -0.60 -10.69 -22.60
N GLY A 181 -1.65 -10.05 -22.09
CA GLY A 181 -2.96 -10.01 -22.74
C GLY A 181 -3.89 -11.18 -22.43
N SER A 182 -3.50 -12.04 -21.48
CA SER A 182 -4.32 -13.15 -20.98
C SER A 182 -5.33 -12.65 -19.93
N TRP A 183 -6.35 -11.92 -20.34
CA TRP A 183 -7.27 -11.21 -19.42
C TRP A 183 -8.11 -12.14 -18.53
N ASN A 184 -8.55 -13.29 -19.06
CA ASN A 184 -9.34 -14.25 -18.31
C ASN A 184 -8.51 -14.93 -17.22
N GLU A 185 -7.31 -15.43 -17.57
CA GLU A 185 -6.37 -16.01 -16.60
C GLU A 185 -5.98 -14.98 -15.54
N SER A 186 -5.73 -13.72 -15.96
CA SER A 186 -5.46 -12.62 -15.03
C SER A 186 -6.59 -12.43 -14.02
N SER A 187 -7.85 -12.53 -14.45
CA SER A 187 -9.02 -12.40 -13.58
C SER A 187 -9.08 -13.50 -12.51
N GLU A 188 -8.81 -14.75 -12.88
CA GLU A 188 -8.76 -15.87 -11.93
C GLU A 188 -7.69 -15.64 -10.85
N TYR A 189 -6.51 -15.17 -11.27
CA TYR A 189 -5.43 -14.85 -10.35
C TYR A 189 -5.74 -13.65 -9.44
N TYR A 190 -6.42 -12.61 -9.94
CA TYR A 190 -6.89 -11.50 -9.11
C TYR A 190 -7.88 -11.97 -8.05
N GLN A 191 -8.88 -12.76 -8.43
CA GLN A 191 -9.84 -13.31 -7.48
C GLN A 191 -9.15 -14.15 -6.41
N LYS A 192 -8.18 -14.99 -6.80
CA LYS A 192 -7.37 -15.77 -5.87
C LYS A 192 -6.56 -14.89 -4.91
N ALA A 193 -5.93 -13.83 -5.41
CA ALA A 193 -5.18 -12.88 -4.59
C ALA A 193 -6.08 -12.15 -3.58
N ILE A 194 -7.27 -11.71 -4.00
CA ILE A 194 -8.25 -11.04 -3.15
C ILE A 194 -8.72 -11.98 -2.03
N THR A 195 -9.09 -13.22 -2.36
CA THR A 195 -9.53 -14.22 -1.37
C THR A 195 -8.46 -14.45 -0.32
N LEU A 196 -7.23 -14.75 -0.75
CA LEU A 196 -6.12 -15.02 0.18
C LEU A 196 -5.79 -13.81 1.06
N ALA A 197 -5.71 -12.61 0.47
CA ALA A 197 -5.45 -11.40 1.23
C ALA A 197 -6.56 -11.10 2.24
N SER A 198 -7.82 -11.36 1.90
CA SER A 198 -8.97 -11.10 2.77
C SER A 198 -9.04 -12.10 3.93
N GLU A 199 -8.80 -13.40 3.66
CA GLU A 199 -8.77 -14.46 4.68
C GLU A 199 -7.68 -14.22 5.73
N ASP A 200 -6.51 -13.74 5.31
CA ASP A 200 -5.37 -13.47 6.19
C ASP A 200 -5.43 -12.05 6.83
N GLY A 201 -6.49 -11.28 6.58
CA GLY A 201 -6.68 -9.94 7.17
C GLY A 201 -5.80 -8.84 6.58
N HIS A 202 -5.21 -9.06 5.40
CA HIS A 202 -4.39 -8.10 4.67
C HIS A 202 -5.26 -7.08 3.90
N LEU A 203 -5.99 -6.24 4.65
CA LEU A 203 -6.95 -5.26 4.11
C LEU A 203 -6.37 -4.39 2.99
N LEU A 204 -5.16 -3.85 3.20
CA LEU A 204 -4.48 -3.00 2.22
C LEU A 204 -4.23 -3.73 0.89
N HIS A 205 -3.75 -4.98 0.96
CA HIS A 205 -3.48 -5.77 -0.24
C HIS A 205 -4.76 -6.21 -0.94
N ALA A 206 -5.81 -6.55 -0.18
CA ALA A 206 -7.12 -6.86 -0.73
C ALA A 206 -7.74 -5.63 -1.41
N ALA A 207 -7.62 -4.44 -0.81
CA ALA A 207 -8.10 -3.19 -1.38
C ALA A 207 -7.40 -2.87 -2.72
N LEU A 208 -6.07 -3.00 -2.72
CA LEU A 208 -5.25 -2.79 -3.91
C LEU A 208 -5.59 -3.81 -5.00
N ALA A 209 -5.71 -5.11 -4.68
CA ALA A 209 -6.07 -6.13 -5.66
C ALA A 209 -7.44 -5.88 -6.28
N ASN A 210 -8.44 -5.46 -5.50
CA ASN A 210 -9.75 -5.07 -6.00
C ASN A 210 -9.68 -3.84 -6.92
N GLU A 211 -8.90 -2.81 -6.58
CA GLU A 211 -8.69 -1.62 -7.42
C GLU A 211 -8.10 -2.01 -8.79
N ARG A 212 -7.03 -2.81 -8.77
CA ARG A 212 -6.33 -3.28 -9.96
C ARG A 212 -7.20 -4.19 -10.82
N TYR A 213 -8.02 -5.03 -10.19
CA TYR A 213 -8.93 -5.91 -10.90
C TYR A 213 -10.09 -5.13 -11.54
N ALA A 214 -10.65 -4.15 -10.84
CA ALA A 214 -11.69 -3.26 -11.39
C ALA A 214 -11.23 -2.54 -12.67
N GLU A 215 -9.98 -2.04 -12.68
CA GLU A 215 -9.39 -1.45 -13.90
C GLU A 215 -9.31 -2.46 -15.04
N LEU A 216 -8.84 -3.69 -14.77
CA LEU A 216 -8.76 -4.72 -15.81
C LEU A 216 -10.14 -5.07 -16.38
N LEU A 217 -11.14 -5.18 -15.51
CA LEU A 217 -12.52 -5.48 -15.87
C LEU A 217 -13.15 -4.39 -16.75
N SER A 218 -12.95 -3.12 -16.41
CA SER A 218 -13.48 -1.99 -17.18
C SER A 218 -12.74 -1.78 -18.50
N ASP A 219 -11.41 -1.79 -18.47
CA ASP A 219 -10.60 -1.40 -19.62
C ASP A 219 -10.53 -2.49 -20.69
N PHE A 220 -10.43 -3.76 -20.29
CA PHE A 220 -10.15 -4.87 -21.20
C PHE A 220 -11.32 -5.85 -21.36
N LEU A 221 -11.99 -6.23 -20.26
CA LEU A 221 -13.08 -7.21 -20.31
C LEU A 221 -14.47 -6.59 -20.54
N LYS A 222 -14.61 -5.27 -20.38
CA LYS A 222 -15.88 -4.52 -20.51
C LYS A 222 -16.99 -5.03 -19.59
N GLN A 223 -16.62 -5.56 -18.42
CA GLN A 223 -17.54 -6.08 -17.41
C GLN A 223 -17.85 -5.00 -16.36
N GLN A 224 -18.65 -4.00 -16.73
CA GLN A 224 -18.82 -2.79 -15.91
C GLN A 224 -19.48 -3.04 -14.55
N GLN A 225 -20.43 -3.97 -14.46
CA GLN A 225 -21.08 -4.31 -13.18
C GLN A 225 -20.08 -4.91 -12.18
N GLU A 226 -19.28 -5.88 -12.63
CA GLU A 226 -18.24 -6.48 -11.79
C GLU A 226 -17.14 -5.46 -11.46
N ALA A 227 -16.76 -4.60 -12.42
CA ALA A 227 -15.80 -3.53 -12.19
C ALA A 227 -16.28 -2.57 -11.08
N SER A 228 -17.55 -2.15 -11.12
CA SER A 228 -18.15 -1.31 -10.07
C SER A 228 -18.16 -2.01 -8.72
N TYR A 229 -18.56 -3.29 -8.67
CA TYR A 229 -18.53 -4.09 -7.45
C TYR A 229 -17.12 -4.14 -6.83
N ARG A 230 -16.11 -4.45 -7.62
CA ARG A 230 -14.71 -4.51 -7.17
C ARG A 230 -14.20 -3.14 -6.72
N LEU A 231 -14.54 -2.07 -7.43
CA LEU A 231 -14.13 -0.72 -7.05
C LEU A 231 -14.78 -0.29 -5.72
N ASN A 232 -16.06 -0.60 -5.50
CA ASN A 232 -16.74 -0.33 -4.24
C ASN A 232 -16.15 -1.13 -3.08
N GLU A 233 -15.76 -2.39 -3.31
CA GLU A 233 -15.10 -3.21 -2.29
C GLU A 233 -13.70 -2.66 -1.95
N SER A 234 -12.95 -2.21 -2.96
CA SER A 234 -11.68 -1.50 -2.74
C SER A 234 -11.86 -0.25 -1.86
N ILE A 235 -12.86 0.58 -2.16
CA ILE A 235 -13.20 1.78 -1.37
C ILE A 235 -13.55 1.39 0.08
N ARG A 236 -14.36 0.34 0.27
CA ARG A 236 -14.75 -0.14 1.60
C ARG A 236 -13.53 -0.56 2.42
N LEU A 237 -12.62 -1.33 1.81
CA LEU A 237 -11.41 -1.82 2.47
C LEU A 237 -10.42 -0.69 2.78
N TYR A 238 -10.22 0.27 1.87
CA TYR A 238 -9.39 1.44 2.14
C TYR A 238 -9.95 2.32 3.25
N LYS A 239 -11.28 2.46 3.32
CA LYS A 239 -11.96 3.17 4.41
C LYS A 239 -11.77 2.46 5.75
N GLU A 240 -11.85 1.13 5.77
CA GLU A 240 -11.62 0.33 6.97
C GLU A 240 -10.16 0.41 7.44
N TRP A 241 -9.22 0.47 6.50
CA TRP A 241 -7.79 0.65 6.80
C TRP A 241 -7.43 2.07 7.26
N GLY A 242 -8.22 3.09 6.87
CA GLY A 242 -8.03 4.49 7.26
C GLY A 242 -7.43 5.39 6.17
N ALA A 243 -7.35 4.94 4.91
CA ALA A 243 -6.84 5.75 3.81
C ALA A 243 -7.88 6.73 3.24
N VAL A 244 -8.19 7.78 3.98
CA VAL A 244 -9.23 8.75 3.61
C VAL A 244 -8.92 9.45 2.29
N GLY A 245 -7.68 9.91 2.09
CA GLY A 245 -7.29 10.58 0.83
C GLY A 245 -7.47 9.66 -0.39
N LYS A 246 -7.10 8.38 -0.25
CA LYS A 246 -7.28 7.36 -1.31
C LYS A 246 -8.75 7.08 -1.58
N VAL A 247 -9.59 7.00 -0.55
CA VAL A 247 -11.04 6.81 -0.70
C VAL A 247 -11.67 7.93 -1.50
N LEU A 248 -11.36 9.18 -1.18
CA LEU A 248 -11.88 10.35 -1.92
C LEU A 248 -11.43 10.33 -3.38
N ASN A 249 -10.16 9.99 -3.64
CA ASN A 249 -9.63 9.86 -5.00
C ASN A 249 -10.36 8.76 -5.79
N LEU A 250 -10.60 7.58 -5.19
CA LEU A 250 -11.31 6.48 -5.84
C LEU A 250 -12.79 6.77 -6.08
N GLN A 251 -13.44 7.50 -5.16
CA GLN A 251 -14.83 7.93 -5.32
C GLN A 251 -14.97 8.88 -6.50
N ALA A 252 -14.10 9.90 -6.61
CA ALA A 252 -14.08 10.78 -7.77
C ALA A 252 -13.88 10.00 -9.08
N ARG A 253 -12.94 9.05 -9.10
CA ARG A 253 -12.68 8.20 -10.27
C ARG A 253 -13.88 7.33 -10.64
N ARG A 254 -14.60 6.79 -9.65
CA ARG A 254 -15.81 5.98 -9.87
C ARG A 254 -16.90 6.82 -10.53
N ASP A 255 -17.10 8.04 -10.05
CA ASP A 255 -18.13 8.95 -10.54
C ASP A 255 -17.81 9.41 -11.98
N ASP A 256 -16.53 9.69 -12.29
CA ASP A 256 -16.05 10.01 -13.65
C ASP A 256 -16.29 8.86 -14.65
N LEU A 257 -16.17 7.60 -14.19
CA LEU A 257 -16.38 6.41 -15.01
C LEU A 257 -17.87 6.02 -15.14
N GLY A 258 -18.78 6.73 -14.46
CA GLY A 258 -20.20 6.38 -14.44
C GLY A 258 -20.50 5.04 -13.76
N LEU A 259 -19.64 4.62 -12.82
CA LEU A 259 -19.74 3.34 -12.09
C LEU A 259 -20.49 3.45 -10.76
N ALA A 260 -21.30 4.50 -10.59
CA ALA A 260 -22.06 4.82 -9.39
C ALA A 260 -23.21 3.83 -9.11
#